data_AF-A0A401S9W5-F1
#
_entry.id   AF-A0A401S9W5-F1
#
_cell.length_a   1.000
_cell.length_b   1.000
_cell.length_c   1.000
_cell.angle_alpha   90.00
_cell.angle_beta   90.00
_cell.angle_gamma   90.00
#
_symmetry.space_group_name_H-M   'P 1'
#
loop_
_entity.id
_entity.type
_entity.pdbx_description
1 polymer ?
#
loop_
_entity_poly.entity_id
_entity_poly.type
_entity_poly.pdbx_seq_one_letter_code
_entity_poly.pdbx_strand_id
1 'polypeptide(L)'
;MDTWCFNIGSRKALLVTPDGGTPGLPTWYKEPTHALIQQDAHKCILGLGSQIHDKYMEEARSDIKEIVDEVRATMLYWAKKEKEEAVKEALVVAEKEKKEEIKELNKIHVDEIKRAIRKTEVKMQWQQEQMVMKEHEVGKQRLAHEIQQMLHKNEIEKEKAIAAATEKEKQLASQALDQVVIKLKADAETQSQSILQETLEIQKAEYEEKIMAAVAKARDEEKAKAVEPILILQSRHQSEIDMLKKLLCEKEVDLKEVYDKVETMTILELELETELRNTRAAFQDYINVTYPDLAPGQADFLLPTRQMCRDSLTTCKPQKVQKRPQAE
;
A
#
# COMPACT_ATOMS: atom_id res chain seq x y z
N MET A 1 42.87 -120.57 -49.54
CA MET A 1 43.97 -120.46 -48.56
C MET A 1 43.54 -121.29 -47.37
N ASP A 2 44.40 -122.21 -46.97
CA ASP A 2 44.36 -123.02 -45.73
C ASP A 2 43.24 -124.06 -45.64
N THR A 3 43.44 -125.32 -45.25
CA THR A 3 44.59 -126.15 -44.90
C THR A 3 44.01 -127.57 -44.80
N TRP A 4 44.53 -128.56 -45.54
CA TRP A 4 44.27 -129.98 -45.28
C TRP A 4 45.62 -130.67 -45.07
N CYS A 5 45.96 -130.87 -43.80
CA CYS A 5 47.09 -131.64 -43.30
C CYS A 5 46.59 -132.65 -42.25
N PHE A 6 47.34 -133.76 -42.13
CA PHE A 6 47.20 -134.97 -41.30
C PHE A 6 46.43 -136.13 -41.96
N ASN A 7 47.04 -137.20 -42.48
CA ASN A 7 48.26 -137.99 -42.15
C ASN A 7 48.11 -138.94 -40.94
N ILE A 8 48.68 -140.15 -41.16
CA ILE A 8 49.04 -141.25 -40.23
C ILE A 8 47.89 -142.26 -40.01
N GLY A 9 47.96 -143.55 -40.34
CA GLY A 9 49.08 -144.45 -40.64
C GLY A 9 49.46 -145.32 -39.43
N SER A 10 48.98 -146.57 -39.34
CA SER A 10 49.66 -147.68 -38.63
C SER A 10 48.83 -148.97 -38.70
N ARG A 11 49.26 -150.01 -39.43
CA ARG A 11 50.21 -151.09 -39.04
C ARG A 11 49.55 -152.28 -38.33
N LYS A 12 49.61 -153.45 -38.98
CA LYS A 12 50.26 -154.72 -38.54
C LYS A 12 49.77 -155.85 -39.47
N ALA A 13 50.60 -156.47 -40.31
CA ALA A 13 51.72 -157.38 -40.00
C ALA A 13 51.26 -158.75 -39.48
N LEU A 14 51.36 -159.77 -40.36
CA LEU A 14 51.75 -161.18 -40.12
C LEU A 14 52.25 -161.65 -41.51
N LEU A 15 53.55 -161.84 -41.79
CA LEU A 15 54.42 -162.97 -41.39
C LEU A 15 53.77 -164.33 -41.73
N VAL A 16 54.39 -165.36 -42.30
CA VAL A 16 55.66 -165.65 -43.00
C VAL A 16 55.57 -167.16 -43.32
N THR A 17 56.02 -167.56 -44.53
CA THR A 17 56.44 -168.89 -45.05
C THR A 17 55.50 -170.12 -44.95
N PRO A 18 55.71 -171.16 -45.78
CA PRO A 18 56.62 -172.24 -45.38
C PRO A 18 57.49 -172.84 -46.50
N ASP A 19 58.73 -173.19 -46.17
CA ASP A 19 59.55 -174.17 -46.88
C ASP A 19 59.04 -175.60 -46.62
N GLY A 20 59.08 -176.43 -47.67
CA GLY A 20 59.51 -177.84 -47.70
C GLY A 20 59.04 -178.86 -46.64
N GLY A 21 58.28 -179.85 -47.13
CA GLY A 21 58.13 -181.22 -46.56
C GLY A 21 56.67 -181.54 -46.21
N THR A 22 56.00 -182.61 -46.66
CA THR A 22 56.34 -183.83 -47.41
C THR A 22 55.03 -184.34 -48.08
N PRO A 23 55.12 -185.18 -49.14
CA PRO A 23 53.97 -185.74 -49.83
C PRO A 23 53.32 -186.87 -49.02
N GLY A 24 51.98 -186.89 -48.99
CA GLY A 24 51.25 -188.00 -48.37
C GLY A 24 49.73 -187.84 -48.27
N LEU A 25 49.05 -187.37 -49.33
CA LEU A 25 47.79 -187.93 -49.89
C LEU A 25 47.10 -186.91 -50.83
N PRO A 26 46.53 -187.34 -51.98
CA PRO A 26 46.10 -186.44 -53.05
C PRO A 26 44.61 -186.07 -52.96
N THR A 27 44.29 -184.77 -53.08
CA THR A 27 42.92 -184.26 -53.27
C THR A 27 42.87 -183.32 -54.47
N TRP A 28 42.98 -183.90 -55.67
CA TRP A 28 42.79 -183.20 -56.94
C TRP A 28 41.29 -183.21 -57.26
N TYR A 29 40.57 -182.32 -56.58
CA TYR A 29 39.13 -182.05 -56.66
C TYR A 29 38.93 -180.80 -55.79
N LYS A 30 38.17 -179.76 -56.12
CA LYS A 30 37.18 -179.45 -57.15
C LYS A 30 37.17 -177.92 -57.23
N GLU A 31 36.66 -177.42 -58.35
CA GLU A 31 35.90 -176.17 -58.44
C GLU A 31 35.47 -175.60 -57.07
N PRO A 32 35.61 -174.28 -56.81
CA PRO A 32 35.09 -173.70 -55.58
C PRO A 32 33.65 -174.17 -55.42
N THR A 33 33.40 -174.97 -54.37
CA THR A 33 32.10 -175.56 -54.06
C THR A 33 31.03 -174.51 -54.28
N HIS A 34 29.90 -174.83 -54.91
CA HIS A 34 28.82 -173.87 -55.21
C HIS A 34 28.48 -172.96 -54.01
N ALA A 35 28.65 -173.47 -52.78
CA ALA A 35 28.56 -172.73 -51.53
C ALA A 35 29.52 -171.53 -51.38
N LEU A 36 30.77 -171.62 -51.84
CA LEU A 36 31.77 -170.54 -51.73
C LEU A 36 31.50 -169.40 -52.72
N ILE A 37 31.17 -169.74 -53.97
CA ILE A 37 30.71 -168.75 -54.98
C ILE A 37 29.41 -168.10 -54.51
N GLN A 38 28.49 -168.87 -53.93
CA GLN A 38 27.24 -168.36 -53.37
C GLN A 38 27.49 -167.43 -52.17
N GLN A 39 28.48 -167.74 -51.33
CA GLN A 39 28.85 -166.91 -50.18
C GLN A 39 29.52 -165.60 -50.61
N ASP A 40 30.39 -165.63 -51.62
CA ASP A 40 31.01 -164.42 -52.19
C ASP A 40 30.01 -163.59 -53.00
N ALA A 41 29.11 -164.22 -53.76
CA ALA A 41 28.00 -163.54 -54.39
C ALA A 41 27.06 -162.90 -53.36
N HIS A 42 26.77 -163.58 -52.24
CA HIS A 42 25.98 -163.02 -51.15
C HIS A 42 26.68 -161.83 -50.49
N LYS A 43 27.99 -161.91 -50.24
CA LYS A 43 28.79 -160.77 -49.76
C LYS A 43 28.81 -159.61 -50.74
N CYS A 44 28.93 -159.86 -52.04
CA CYS A 44 28.86 -158.82 -53.07
C CYS A 44 27.48 -158.17 -53.14
N ILE A 45 26.39 -158.94 -53.06
CA ILE A 45 25.02 -158.40 -53.04
C ILE A 45 24.77 -157.57 -51.78
N LEU A 46 25.20 -158.06 -50.62
CA LEU A 46 25.12 -157.31 -49.37
C LEU A 46 25.99 -156.05 -49.39
N GLY A 47 27.20 -156.13 -49.97
CA GLY A 47 28.10 -154.99 -50.13
C GLY A 47 27.52 -153.93 -51.06
N LEU A 48 26.94 -154.34 -52.20
CA LEU A 48 26.22 -153.45 -53.11
C LEU A 48 24.97 -152.86 -52.44
N GLY A 49 24.22 -153.66 -51.70
CA GLY A 49 23.06 -153.22 -50.93
C GLY A 49 23.42 -152.18 -49.87
N SER A 50 24.52 -152.39 -49.13
CA SER A 50 25.07 -151.42 -48.17
C SER A 50 25.48 -150.13 -48.87
N GLN A 51 26.22 -150.20 -49.98
CA GLN A 51 26.64 -149.02 -50.71
C GLN A 51 25.47 -148.22 -51.29
N ILE A 52 24.43 -148.90 -51.80
CA ILE A 52 23.21 -148.24 -52.30
C ILE A 52 22.45 -147.60 -51.13
N HIS A 53 22.33 -148.30 -50.01
CA HIS A 53 21.68 -147.77 -48.82
C HIS A 53 22.44 -146.56 -48.26
N ASP A 54 23.76 -146.63 -48.16
CA ASP A 54 24.60 -145.53 -47.67
C ASP A 54 24.48 -144.30 -48.58
N LYS A 55 24.50 -144.49 -49.91
CA LYS A 55 24.25 -143.40 -50.88
C LYS A 55 22.87 -142.78 -50.71
N TYR A 56 21.83 -143.60 -50.63
CA TYR A 56 20.46 -143.13 -50.42
C TYR A 56 20.32 -142.36 -49.09
N MET A 57 20.97 -142.84 -48.02
CA MET A 57 20.95 -142.17 -46.73
C MET A 57 21.74 -140.86 -46.74
N GLU A 58 22.84 -140.76 -47.48
CA GLU A 58 23.57 -139.49 -47.65
C GLU A 58 22.80 -138.49 -48.51
N GLU A 59 22.15 -138.92 -49.59
CA GLU A 59 21.25 -138.09 -50.39
C GLU A 59 20.09 -137.57 -49.53
N ALA A 60 19.40 -138.45 -48.81
CA ALA A 60 18.31 -138.05 -47.89
C ALA A 60 18.80 -137.11 -46.77
N ARG A 61 20.02 -137.30 -46.25
CA ARG A 61 20.63 -136.37 -45.28
C ARG A 61 20.96 -135.02 -45.91
N SER A 62 21.42 -134.99 -47.15
CA SER A 62 21.69 -133.75 -47.88
C SER A 62 20.40 -132.98 -48.10
N ASP A 63 19.35 -133.65 -48.59
CA ASP A 63 18.03 -133.05 -48.80
C ASP A 63 17.46 -132.47 -47.49
N ILE A 64 17.56 -133.23 -46.38
CA ILE A 64 17.15 -132.74 -45.07
C ILE A 64 17.96 -131.52 -44.64
N LYS A 65 19.29 -131.51 -44.85
CA LYS A 65 20.14 -130.37 -44.49
C LYS A 65 19.79 -129.14 -45.32
N GLU A 66 19.60 -129.30 -46.63
CA GLU A 66 19.20 -128.20 -47.52
C GLU A 66 17.86 -127.62 -47.11
N ILE A 67 16.84 -128.45 -46.87
CA ILE A 67 15.52 -128.00 -46.39
C ILE A 67 15.65 -127.30 -45.03
N VAL A 68 16.45 -127.84 -44.10
CA VAL A 68 16.67 -127.22 -42.79
C VAL A 68 17.38 -125.87 -42.92
N ASP A 69 18.35 -125.74 -43.82
CA ASP A 69 19.07 -124.49 -44.05
C ASP A 69 18.20 -123.44 -44.75
N GLU A 70 17.34 -123.84 -45.69
CA GLU A 70 16.32 -122.96 -46.31
C GLU A 70 15.29 -122.46 -45.27
N VAL A 71 14.77 -123.36 -44.45
CA VAL A 71 13.85 -123.01 -43.34
C VAL A 71 14.57 -122.10 -42.33
N ARG A 72 15.84 -122.36 -42.01
CA ARG A 72 16.62 -121.49 -41.12
C ARG A 72 16.82 -120.11 -41.74
N ALA A 73 17.14 -120.03 -43.02
CA ALA A 73 17.35 -118.76 -43.71
C ALA A 73 16.06 -117.93 -43.77
N THR A 74 14.93 -118.54 -44.11
CA THR A 74 13.62 -117.88 -44.12
C THR A 74 13.20 -117.45 -42.72
N MET A 75 13.37 -118.30 -41.70
CA MET A 75 13.10 -117.95 -40.31
C MET A 75 13.95 -116.76 -39.84
N LEU A 76 15.25 -116.75 -40.14
CA LEU A 76 16.14 -115.64 -39.81
C LEU A 76 15.76 -114.35 -40.54
N TYR A 77 15.29 -114.44 -41.79
CA TYR A 77 14.78 -113.29 -42.54
C TYR A 77 13.54 -112.70 -41.86
N TRP A 78 12.55 -113.52 -41.52
CA TRP A 78 11.34 -113.08 -40.81
C TRP A 78 11.67 -112.49 -39.44
N ALA A 79 12.55 -113.12 -38.66
CA ALA A 79 12.98 -112.62 -37.37
C ALA A 79 13.70 -111.26 -37.47
N LYS A 80 14.53 -111.05 -38.49
CA LYS A 80 15.15 -109.74 -38.75
C LYS A 80 14.10 -108.68 -39.10
N LYS A 81 13.16 -109.03 -39.96
CA LYS A 81 12.08 -108.13 -40.38
C LYS A 81 11.20 -107.70 -39.20
N GLU A 82 10.77 -108.66 -38.38
CA GLU A 82 9.99 -108.41 -37.17
C GLU A 82 10.75 -107.55 -36.16
N LYS A 83 12.06 -107.80 -35.97
CA LYS A 83 12.91 -106.96 -35.13
C LYS A 83 13.01 -105.53 -35.68
N GLU A 84 13.20 -105.36 -36.97
CA GLU A 84 13.27 -104.02 -37.60
C GLU A 84 11.94 -103.27 -37.48
N GLU A 85 10.81 -103.96 -37.65
CA GLU A 85 9.47 -103.41 -37.46
C GLU A 85 9.25 -103.00 -36.00
N ALA A 86 9.55 -103.86 -35.04
CA ALA A 86 9.45 -103.55 -33.61
C ALA A 86 10.34 -102.37 -33.20
N VAL A 87 11.57 -102.27 -33.75
CA VAL A 87 12.46 -101.12 -33.50
C VAL A 87 11.88 -99.84 -34.10
N LYS A 88 11.34 -99.88 -35.33
CA LYS A 88 10.70 -98.70 -35.94
C LYS A 88 9.49 -98.25 -35.13
N GLU A 89 8.65 -99.17 -34.67
CA GLU A 89 7.51 -98.86 -33.81
C GLU A 89 7.95 -98.26 -32.48
N ALA A 90 8.95 -98.84 -31.81
CA ALA A 90 9.51 -98.32 -30.57
C ALA A 90 10.10 -96.90 -30.75
N LEU A 91 10.78 -96.64 -31.86
CA LEU A 91 11.29 -95.30 -32.19
C LEU A 91 10.16 -94.28 -32.38
N VAL A 92 9.10 -94.66 -33.09
CA VAL A 92 7.93 -93.79 -33.30
C VAL A 92 7.21 -93.50 -31.97
N VAL A 93 7.08 -94.49 -31.09
CA VAL A 93 6.49 -94.31 -29.76
C VAL A 93 7.37 -93.39 -28.91
N ALA A 94 8.67 -93.66 -28.81
CA ALA A 94 9.61 -92.83 -28.05
C ALA A 94 9.67 -91.38 -28.56
N GLU A 95 9.59 -91.17 -29.87
CA GLU A 95 9.50 -89.82 -30.44
C GLU A 95 8.20 -89.11 -30.07
N LYS A 96 7.07 -89.83 -30.03
CA LYS A 96 5.77 -89.26 -29.62
C LYS A 96 5.80 -88.87 -28.15
N GLU A 97 6.25 -89.77 -27.28
CA GLU A 97 6.40 -89.52 -25.84
C GLU A 97 7.31 -88.31 -25.59
N LYS A 98 8.49 -88.27 -26.20
CA LYS A 98 9.40 -87.11 -26.12
C LYS A 98 8.73 -85.82 -26.60
N LYS A 99 7.97 -85.85 -27.70
CA LYS A 99 7.25 -84.66 -28.21
C LYS A 99 6.16 -84.21 -27.25
N GLU A 100 5.50 -85.13 -26.55
CA GLU A 100 4.48 -84.83 -25.54
C GLU A 100 5.11 -84.24 -24.27
N GLU A 101 6.18 -84.85 -23.75
CA GLU A 101 6.94 -84.32 -22.60
C GLU A 101 7.48 -82.91 -22.87
N ILE A 102 8.06 -82.67 -24.06
CA ILE A 102 8.53 -81.34 -24.45
C ILE A 102 7.37 -80.34 -24.48
N LYS A 103 6.18 -80.74 -24.96
CA LYS A 103 5.00 -79.85 -24.96
C LYS A 103 4.52 -79.54 -23.55
N GLU A 104 4.48 -80.52 -22.66
CA GLU A 104 4.09 -80.32 -21.26
C GLU A 104 5.09 -79.43 -20.53
N LEU A 105 6.39 -79.70 -20.68
CA LEU A 105 7.45 -78.88 -20.10
C LEU A 105 7.39 -77.43 -20.59
N ASN A 106 7.17 -77.23 -21.90
CA ASN A 106 6.99 -75.89 -22.46
C ASN A 106 5.76 -75.17 -21.90
N LYS A 107 4.64 -75.86 -21.66
CA LYS A 107 3.46 -75.27 -21.01
C LYS A 107 3.78 -74.83 -19.58
N ILE A 108 4.44 -75.68 -18.79
CA ILE A 108 4.85 -75.37 -17.42
C ILE A 108 5.76 -74.15 -17.39
N HIS A 109 6.79 -74.12 -18.25
CA HIS A 109 7.72 -72.98 -18.34
C HIS A 109 7.00 -71.69 -18.75
N VAL A 110 6.08 -71.74 -19.74
CA VAL A 110 5.31 -70.56 -20.14
C VAL A 110 4.46 -70.03 -18.98
N ASP A 111 3.83 -70.91 -18.20
CA ASP A 111 3.01 -70.51 -17.06
C ASP A 111 3.86 -69.99 -15.88
N GLU A 112 5.05 -70.53 -15.66
CA GLU A 112 6.04 -70.00 -14.72
C GLU A 112 6.53 -68.61 -15.11
N ILE A 113 6.88 -68.40 -16.39
CA ILE A 113 7.30 -67.10 -16.92
C ILE A 113 6.15 -66.09 -16.75
N LYS A 114 4.90 -66.45 -17.11
CA LYS A 114 3.74 -65.57 -16.90
C LYS A 114 3.55 -65.20 -15.43
N ARG A 115 3.71 -66.16 -14.51
CA ARG A 115 3.62 -65.90 -13.06
C ARG A 115 4.76 -64.98 -12.58
N ALA A 116 5.98 -65.17 -13.08
CA ALA A 116 7.13 -64.34 -12.76
C ALA A 116 6.98 -62.90 -13.28
N ILE A 117 6.46 -62.74 -14.50
CA ILE A 117 6.15 -61.44 -15.10
C ILE A 117 5.12 -60.72 -14.23
N ARG A 118 3.97 -61.33 -13.93
CA ARG A 118 2.93 -60.71 -13.09
C ARG A 118 3.45 -60.31 -11.71
N LYS A 119 4.26 -61.16 -11.06
CA LYS A 119 4.86 -60.84 -9.75
C LYS A 119 5.81 -59.65 -9.86
N THR A 120 6.59 -59.57 -10.93
CA THR A 120 7.53 -58.47 -11.16
C THR A 120 6.79 -57.17 -11.49
N GLU A 121 5.76 -57.22 -12.33
CA GLU A 121 4.89 -56.08 -12.67
C GLU A 121 4.25 -55.50 -11.42
N VAL A 122 3.66 -56.33 -10.55
CA VAL A 122 3.05 -55.87 -9.29
C VAL A 122 4.08 -55.22 -8.38
N LYS A 123 5.28 -55.81 -8.24
CA LYS A 123 6.37 -55.21 -7.44
C LYS A 123 6.82 -53.88 -8.01
N MET A 124 6.94 -53.77 -9.34
CA MET A 124 7.34 -52.56 -10.03
C MET A 124 6.30 -51.45 -9.87
N GLN A 125 5.01 -51.78 -10.04
CA GLN A 125 3.90 -50.85 -9.80
C GLN A 125 3.88 -50.36 -8.35
N TRP A 126 4.02 -51.26 -7.38
CA TRP A 126 4.09 -50.89 -5.97
C TRP A 126 5.29 -49.98 -5.67
N GLN A 127 6.47 -50.29 -6.23
CA GLN A 127 7.65 -49.42 -6.08
C GLN A 127 7.43 -48.05 -6.71
N GLN A 128 6.81 -47.99 -7.89
CA GLN A 128 6.48 -46.76 -8.58
C GLN A 128 5.50 -45.91 -7.75
N GLU A 129 4.44 -46.50 -7.21
CA GLU A 129 3.51 -45.82 -6.31
C GLU A 129 4.21 -45.25 -5.08
N GLN A 130 5.11 -46.02 -4.46
CA GLN A 130 5.90 -45.56 -3.31
C GLN A 130 6.80 -44.37 -3.67
N MET A 131 7.42 -44.39 -4.84
CA MET A 131 8.25 -43.27 -5.33
C MET A 131 7.39 -42.02 -5.57
N VAL A 132 6.26 -42.17 -6.25
CA VAL A 132 5.31 -41.06 -6.50
C VAL A 132 4.80 -40.47 -5.19
N MET A 133 4.44 -41.31 -4.20
CA MET A 133 3.99 -40.83 -2.90
C MET A 133 5.08 -40.05 -2.15
N LYS A 134 6.34 -40.51 -2.22
CA LYS A 134 7.48 -39.80 -1.62
C LYS A 134 7.72 -38.46 -2.32
N GLU A 135 7.71 -38.42 -3.65
CA GLU A 135 7.88 -37.19 -4.42
C GLU A 135 6.75 -36.19 -4.13
N HIS A 136 5.52 -36.69 -4.05
CA HIS A 136 4.35 -35.88 -3.71
C HIS A 136 4.44 -35.30 -2.30
N GLU A 137 4.89 -36.08 -1.31
CA GLU A 137 5.06 -35.60 0.07
C GLU A 137 6.19 -34.57 0.18
N VAL A 138 7.31 -34.79 -0.51
CA VAL A 138 8.40 -33.79 -0.63
C VAL A 138 7.87 -32.52 -1.33
N GLY A 139 7.06 -32.66 -2.37
CA GLY A 139 6.41 -31.55 -3.06
C GLY A 139 5.50 -30.74 -2.14
N LYS A 140 4.65 -31.42 -1.34
CA LYS A 140 3.81 -30.78 -0.31
C LYS A 140 4.62 -30.02 0.72
N GLN A 141 5.70 -30.61 1.22
CA GLN A 141 6.57 -29.97 2.21
C GLN A 141 7.24 -28.71 1.65
N ARG A 142 7.74 -28.77 0.41
CA ARG A 142 8.30 -27.59 -0.28
C ARG A 142 7.25 -26.49 -0.43
N LEU A 143 6.06 -26.84 -0.92
CA LEU A 143 4.97 -25.88 -1.09
C LEU A 143 4.53 -25.28 0.25
N ALA A 144 4.39 -26.09 1.31
CA ALA A 144 4.04 -25.61 2.64
C ALA A 144 5.09 -24.63 3.19
N HIS A 145 6.38 -24.93 3.01
CA HIS A 145 7.46 -24.05 3.40
C HIS A 145 7.46 -22.74 2.58
N GLU A 146 7.23 -22.79 1.27
CA GLU A 146 7.09 -21.59 0.42
C GLU A 146 5.91 -20.72 0.86
N ILE A 147 4.76 -21.33 1.17
CA ILE A 147 3.59 -20.62 1.70
C ILE A 147 3.94 -19.95 3.03
N GLN A 148 4.59 -20.65 3.95
CA GLN A 148 5.03 -20.07 5.24
C GLN A 148 5.98 -18.89 5.04
N GLN A 149 6.96 -19.01 4.15
CA GLN A 149 7.87 -17.91 3.82
C GLN A 149 7.13 -16.71 3.23
N MET A 150 6.16 -16.94 2.35
CA MET A 150 5.35 -15.88 1.74
C MET A 150 4.45 -15.20 2.77
N LEU A 151 3.83 -15.96 3.68
CA LEU A 151 3.05 -15.39 4.78
C LEU A 151 3.92 -14.52 5.68
N HIS A 152 5.10 -14.99 6.05
CA HIS A 152 6.03 -14.21 6.87
C HIS A 152 6.48 -12.91 6.18
N LYS A 153 6.78 -12.96 4.87
CA LYS A 153 7.08 -11.75 4.09
C LYS A 153 5.90 -10.78 4.07
N ASN A 154 4.69 -11.28 3.90
CA ASN A 154 3.47 -10.47 3.93
C ASN A 154 3.26 -9.82 5.31
N GLU A 155 3.47 -10.55 6.40
CA GLU A 155 3.41 -10.00 7.76
C GLU A 155 4.40 -8.84 7.93
N ILE A 156 5.65 -9.00 7.50
CA ILE A 156 6.67 -7.94 7.55
C ILE A 156 6.25 -6.74 6.70
N GLU A 157 5.74 -6.97 5.48
CA GLU A 157 5.28 -5.90 4.59
C GLU A 157 4.07 -5.15 5.18
N LYS A 158 3.14 -5.89 5.79
CA LYS A 158 1.99 -5.33 6.51
C LYS A 158 2.44 -4.46 7.68
N GLU A 159 3.36 -4.94 8.51
CA GLU A 159 3.91 -4.16 9.64
C GLU A 159 4.59 -2.89 9.16
N LYS A 160 5.39 -2.96 8.09
CA LYS A 160 6.01 -1.78 7.46
C LYS A 160 4.97 -0.79 6.94
N ALA A 161 3.90 -1.28 6.31
CA ALA A 161 2.81 -0.44 5.82
C ALA A 161 2.06 0.25 6.96
N ILE A 162 1.78 -0.47 8.06
CA ILE A 162 1.15 0.10 9.26
C ILE A 162 2.08 1.13 9.92
N ALA A 163 3.38 0.84 10.05
CA ALA A 163 4.35 1.79 10.58
C ALA A 163 4.43 3.07 9.74
N ALA A 164 4.47 2.95 8.41
CA ALA A 164 4.46 4.10 7.51
C ALA A 164 3.15 4.90 7.57
N ALA A 165 2.01 4.23 7.71
CA ALA A 165 0.71 4.89 7.85
C ALA A 165 0.59 5.64 9.19
N THR A 166 0.96 4.99 10.29
CA THR A 166 0.96 5.60 11.63
C THR A 166 1.92 6.78 11.74
N GLU A 167 3.09 6.71 11.10
CA GLU A 167 4.02 7.85 11.05
C GLU A 167 3.43 9.04 10.27
N LYS A 168 2.82 8.78 9.10
CA LYS A 168 2.11 9.83 8.35
C LYS A 168 0.95 10.44 9.15
N GLU A 169 0.20 9.61 9.86
CA GLU A 169 -0.89 10.07 10.73
C GLU A 169 -0.37 10.95 11.87
N LYS A 170 0.72 10.56 12.53
CA LYS A 170 1.39 11.38 13.55
C LYS A 170 1.85 12.73 13.01
N GLN A 171 2.45 12.75 11.81
CA GLN A 171 2.89 13.98 11.17
C GLN A 171 1.72 14.90 10.80
N LEU A 172 0.61 14.35 10.32
CA LEU A 172 -0.60 15.12 10.05
C LEU A 172 -1.22 15.65 11.34
N ALA A 173 -1.26 14.84 12.40
CA ALA A 173 -1.75 15.23 13.71
C ALA A 173 -0.88 16.34 14.33
N SER A 174 0.46 16.26 14.22
CA SER A 174 1.35 17.31 14.71
C SER A 174 1.19 18.60 13.91
N GLN A 175 1.07 18.53 12.57
CA GLN A 175 0.81 19.71 11.74
C GLN A 175 -0.54 20.36 12.09
N ALA A 176 -1.58 19.55 12.30
CA ALA A 176 -2.89 20.06 12.73
C ALA A 176 -2.81 20.71 14.12
N LEU A 177 -2.09 20.10 15.06
CA LEU A 177 -1.86 20.67 16.38
C LEU A 177 -1.11 22.00 16.30
N ASP A 178 -0.04 22.08 15.50
CA ASP A 178 0.73 23.31 15.31
C ASP A 178 -0.14 24.42 14.73
N GLN A 179 -1.00 24.11 13.75
CA GLN A 179 -1.96 25.07 13.20
C GLN A 179 -2.95 25.57 14.26
N VAL A 180 -3.46 24.68 15.11
CA VAL A 180 -4.34 25.06 16.22
C VAL A 180 -3.61 25.93 17.23
N VAL A 181 -2.37 25.59 17.59
CA VAL A 181 -1.53 26.38 18.50
C VAL A 181 -1.25 27.77 17.93
N ILE A 182 -0.95 27.88 16.64
CA ILE A 182 -0.74 29.17 15.96
C ILE A 182 -2.02 30.02 16.02
N LYS A 183 -3.19 29.43 15.71
CA LYS A 183 -4.48 30.13 15.82
C LYS A 183 -4.76 30.59 17.24
N LEU A 184 -4.60 29.72 18.23
CA LEU A 184 -4.81 30.07 19.63
C LEU A 184 -3.85 31.17 20.12
N LYS A 185 -2.59 31.17 19.66
CA LYS A 185 -1.65 32.25 19.96
C LYS A 185 -2.10 33.58 19.35
N ALA A 186 -2.51 33.58 18.09
CA ALA A 186 -3.04 34.78 17.44
C ALA A 186 -4.32 35.29 18.12
N ASP A 187 -5.23 34.39 18.50
CA ASP A 187 -6.45 34.73 19.24
C ASP A 187 -6.12 35.29 20.64
N ALA A 188 -5.15 34.72 21.34
CA ALA A 188 -4.70 35.23 22.64
C ALA A 188 -3.99 36.59 22.52
N GLU A 189 -3.18 36.80 21.48
CA GLU A 189 -2.52 38.09 21.20
C GLU A 189 -3.53 39.18 20.86
N THR A 190 -4.52 38.89 20.01
CA THR A 190 -5.59 39.83 19.68
C THR A 190 -6.46 40.16 20.88
N GLN A 191 -6.81 39.17 21.71
CA GLN A 191 -7.53 39.39 22.95
C GLN A 191 -6.71 40.23 23.95
N SER A 192 -5.42 39.94 24.09
CA SER A 192 -4.50 40.72 24.93
C SER A 192 -4.38 42.17 24.46
N GLN A 193 -4.25 42.40 23.15
CA GLN A 193 -4.23 43.75 22.57
C GLN A 193 -5.55 44.50 22.81
N SER A 194 -6.69 43.83 22.67
CA SER A 194 -8.01 44.40 22.96
C SER A 194 -8.11 44.83 24.43
N ILE A 195 -7.74 43.95 25.37
CA ILE A 195 -7.74 44.26 26.81
C ILE A 195 -6.81 45.43 27.11
N LEU A 196 -5.62 45.48 26.50
CA LEU A 196 -4.64 46.53 26.74
C LEU A 196 -5.11 47.88 26.17
N GLN A 197 -5.80 47.88 25.02
CA GLN A 197 -6.47 49.07 24.48
C GLN A 197 -7.58 49.56 25.40
N GLU A 198 -8.50 48.68 25.82
CA GLU A 198 -9.57 49.03 26.77
C GLU A 198 -9.00 49.59 28.07
N THR A 199 -7.94 48.97 28.60
CA THR A 199 -7.27 49.43 29.83
C THR A 199 -6.64 50.81 29.64
N LEU A 200 -6.00 51.07 28.49
CA LEU A 200 -5.44 52.39 28.15
C LEU A 200 -6.52 53.46 28.00
N GLU A 201 -7.67 53.12 27.41
CA GLU A 201 -8.80 54.03 27.28
C GLU A 201 -9.39 54.40 28.65
N ILE A 202 -9.57 53.41 29.54
CA ILE A 202 -10.00 53.64 30.92
C ILE A 202 -9.00 54.54 31.65
N GLN A 203 -7.70 54.26 31.55
CA GLN A 203 -6.67 55.10 32.17
C GLN A 203 -6.68 56.53 31.63
N LYS A 204 -6.83 56.73 30.31
CA LYS A 204 -6.97 58.06 29.71
C LYS A 204 -8.16 58.81 30.27
N ALA A 205 -9.33 58.17 30.34
CA ALA A 205 -10.53 58.76 30.91
C ALA A 205 -10.34 59.16 32.38
N GLU A 206 -9.71 58.29 33.20
CA GLU A 206 -9.37 58.62 34.59
C GLU A 206 -8.41 59.81 34.71
N TYR A 207 -7.40 59.91 33.82
CA TYR A 207 -6.48 61.03 33.82
C TYR A 207 -7.14 62.33 33.38
N GLU A 208 -8.00 62.28 32.35
CA GLU A 208 -8.80 63.43 31.91
C GLU A 208 -9.71 63.92 33.03
N GLU A 209 -10.39 63.02 33.75
CA GLU A 209 -11.22 63.36 34.90
C GLU A 209 -10.39 64.00 36.03
N LYS A 210 -9.22 63.43 36.36
CA LYS A 210 -8.30 63.99 37.36
C LYS A 210 -7.81 65.39 36.97
N ILE A 211 -7.48 65.61 35.69
CA ILE A 211 -7.08 66.93 35.18
C ILE A 211 -8.25 67.92 35.28
N MET A 212 -9.45 67.52 34.84
CA MET A 212 -10.63 68.37 34.93
C MET A 212 -10.94 68.76 36.38
N ALA A 213 -10.88 67.81 37.32
CA ALA A 213 -11.07 68.07 38.74
C ALA A 213 -10.00 69.01 39.31
N ALA A 214 -8.72 68.84 38.94
CA ALA A 214 -7.63 69.72 39.35
C ALA A 214 -7.79 71.14 38.80
N VAL A 215 -8.18 71.28 37.52
CA VAL A 215 -8.45 72.59 36.89
C VAL A 215 -9.66 73.27 37.53
N ALA A 216 -10.73 72.53 37.81
CA ALA A 216 -11.89 73.07 38.51
C ALA A 216 -11.51 73.60 39.90
N LYS A 217 -10.76 72.81 40.68
CA LYS A 217 -10.25 73.23 41.98
C LYS A 217 -9.37 74.48 41.89
N ALA A 218 -8.45 74.53 40.93
CA ALA A 218 -7.59 75.70 40.71
C ALA A 218 -8.39 76.96 40.34
N ARG A 219 -9.41 76.82 39.49
CA ARG A 219 -10.33 77.92 39.14
C ARG A 219 -11.13 78.40 40.34
N ASP A 220 -11.60 77.50 41.19
CA ASP A 220 -12.33 77.87 42.40
C ASP A 220 -11.43 78.57 43.43
N GLU A 221 -10.19 78.11 43.58
CA GLU A 221 -9.17 78.79 44.40
C GLU A 221 -8.82 80.18 43.84
N GLU A 222 -8.67 80.33 42.52
CA GLU A 222 -8.43 81.61 41.86
C GLU A 222 -9.61 82.57 42.03
N LYS A 223 -10.85 82.09 41.83
CA LYS A 223 -12.06 82.87 42.11
C LYS A 223 -12.10 83.32 43.56
N ALA A 224 -11.83 82.42 44.52
CA ALA A 224 -11.82 82.76 45.94
C ALA A 224 -10.78 83.84 46.27
N LYS A 225 -9.57 83.76 45.67
CA LYS A 225 -8.53 84.79 45.81
C LYS A 225 -8.88 86.11 45.11
N ALA A 226 -9.64 86.06 44.02
CA ALA A 226 -10.06 87.24 43.27
C ALA A 226 -11.23 88.01 43.93
N VAL A 227 -12.02 87.37 44.81
CA VAL A 227 -13.15 88.01 45.50
C VAL A 227 -12.69 89.22 46.32
N GLU A 228 -11.66 89.07 47.15
CA GLU A 228 -11.19 90.13 48.05
C GLU A 228 -10.74 91.41 47.32
N PRO A 229 -9.83 91.36 46.30
CA PRO A 229 -9.44 92.56 45.57
C PRO A 229 -10.58 93.17 44.76
N ILE A 230 -11.51 92.37 44.23
CA ILE A 230 -12.70 92.88 43.53
C ILE A 230 -13.58 93.67 44.49
N LEU A 231 -13.80 93.17 45.71
CA LEU A 231 -14.64 93.82 46.73
C LEU A 231 -14.02 95.13 47.21
N ILE A 232 -12.69 95.16 47.39
CA ILE A 232 -11.92 96.38 47.71
C ILE A 232 -12.03 97.40 46.56
N LEU A 233 -11.87 96.96 45.31
CA LEU A 233 -11.96 97.83 44.13
C LEU A 233 -13.37 98.40 43.97
N GLN A 234 -14.41 97.58 44.15
CA GLN A 234 -15.81 98.00 44.12
C GLN A 234 -16.10 99.05 45.20
N SER A 235 -15.64 98.84 46.43
CA SER A 235 -15.78 99.80 47.52
C SER A 235 -15.10 101.13 47.22
N ARG A 236 -13.87 101.09 46.66
CA ARG A 236 -13.14 102.29 46.22
C ARG A 236 -13.89 103.06 45.13
N HIS A 237 -14.34 102.37 44.08
CA HIS A 237 -15.10 103.00 43.00
C HIS A 237 -16.41 103.59 43.50
N GLN A 238 -17.11 102.91 44.42
CA GLN A 238 -18.33 103.43 45.01
C GLN A 238 -18.09 104.72 45.80
N SER A 239 -17.01 104.77 46.59
CA SER A 239 -16.60 106.00 47.29
C SER A 239 -16.24 107.15 46.34
N GLU A 240 -15.60 106.85 45.21
CA GLU A 240 -15.23 107.85 44.20
C GLU A 240 -16.47 108.39 43.48
N ILE A 241 -17.43 107.52 43.15
CA ILE A 241 -18.73 107.92 42.60
C ILE A 241 -19.49 108.83 43.57
N ASP A 242 -19.51 108.51 44.86
CA ASP A 242 -20.22 109.31 45.84
C ASP A 242 -19.54 110.67 46.10
N MET A 243 -18.21 110.76 45.97
CA MET A 243 -17.48 112.03 45.97
C MET A 243 -17.85 112.88 44.75
N LEU A 244 -17.86 112.29 43.56
CA LEU A 244 -18.22 112.99 42.32
C LEU A 244 -19.66 113.49 42.35
N LYS A 245 -20.59 112.71 42.92
CA LYS A 245 -21.98 113.15 43.12
C LYS A 245 -22.08 114.37 44.03
N LYS A 246 -21.33 114.41 45.14
CA LYS A 246 -21.30 115.57 46.04
C LYS A 246 -20.79 116.82 45.31
N LEU A 247 -19.69 116.69 44.58
CA LEU A 247 -19.10 117.79 43.82
C LEU A 247 -20.05 118.27 42.70
N LEU A 248 -20.78 117.36 42.06
CA LEU A 248 -21.81 117.71 41.08
C LEU A 248 -22.97 118.48 41.73
N CYS A 249 -23.48 118.04 42.88
CA CYS A 249 -24.51 118.77 43.63
C CYS A 249 -24.04 120.18 44.04
N GLU A 250 -22.80 120.34 44.52
CA GLU A 250 -22.23 121.65 44.84
C GLU A 250 -22.18 122.56 43.61
N LYS A 251 -21.71 122.04 42.48
CA LYS A 251 -21.64 122.80 41.23
C LYS A 251 -23.02 123.16 40.68
N GLU A 252 -24.02 122.30 40.85
CA GLU A 252 -25.41 122.60 40.48
C GLU A 252 -26.02 123.72 41.33
N VAL A 253 -25.65 123.81 42.62
CA VAL A 253 -26.05 124.93 43.50
C VAL A 253 -25.38 126.22 43.06
N ASP A 254 -24.06 126.20 42.80
CA ASP A 254 -23.32 127.35 42.26
C ASP A 254 -23.95 127.85 40.93
N LEU A 255 -24.33 126.93 40.05
CA LEU A 255 -24.92 127.25 38.74
C LEU A 255 -26.31 127.90 38.87
N LYS A 256 -27.14 127.43 39.82
CA LYS A 256 -28.43 128.06 40.12
C LYS A 256 -28.24 129.48 40.65
N GLU A 257 -27.29 129.68 41.56
CA GLU A 257 -27.01 131.02 42.09
C GLU A 257 -26.54 132.00 40.99
N VAL A 258 -25.74 131.53 40.04
CA VAL A 258 -25.34 132.34 38.86
C VAL A 258 -26.54 132.64 37.96
N TYR A 259 -27.42 131.66 37.73
CA TYR A 259 -28.64 131.86 36.93
C TYR A 259 -29.55 132.93 37.55
N ASP A 260 -29.79 132.87 38.87
CA ASP A 260 -30.62 133.83 39.60
C ASP A 260 -30.02 135.27 39.52
N LYS A 261 -28.68 135.38 39.59
CA LYS A 261 -27.98 136.67 39.42
C LYS A 261 -28.09 137.23 38.00
N VAL A 262 -28.02 136.38 36.98
CA VAL A 262 -28.19 136.82 35.59
C VAL A 262 -29.63 137.25 35.36
N GLU A 263 -30.61 136.47 35.82
CA GLU A 263 -32.04 136.79 35.67
C GLU A 263 -32.40 138.14 36.32
N THR A 264 -31.92 138.38 37.54
CA THR A 264 -32.10 139.68 38.22
C THR A 264 -31.41 140.84 37.49
N MET A 265 -30.19 140.65 36.98
CA MET A 265 -29.52 141.65 36.13
C MET A 265 -30.29 141.95 34.84
N THR A 266 -30.88 140.93 34.22
CA THR A 266 -31.60 141.07 32.95
C THR A 266 -32.91 141.84 33.13
N ILE A 267 -33.61 141.62 34.25
CA ILE A 267 -34.82 142.37 34.61
C ILE A 267 -34.48 143.85 34.86
N LEU A 268 -33.42 144.12 35.64
CA LEU A 268 -32.93 145.47 35.92
C LEU A 268 -32.51 146.22 34.64
N GLU A 269 -31.83 145.53 33.73
CA GLU A 269 -31.45 146.11 32.44
C GLU A 269 -32.70 146.49 31.62
N LEU A 270 -33.70 145.61 31.55
CA LEU A 270 -34.94 145.87 30.82
C LEU A 270 -35.73 147.05 31.41
N GLU A 271 -35.79 147.16 32.74
CA GLU A 271 -36.44 148.26 33.45
C GLU A 271 -35.75 149.60 33.17
N LEU A 272 -34.43 149.66 33.33
CA LEU A 272 -33.61 150.83 32.99
C LEU A 272 -33.77 151.24 31.52
N GLU A 273 -33.82 150.28 30.61
CA GLU A 273 -34.08 150.56 29.20
C GLU A 273 -35.48 151.13 28.95
N THR A 274 -36.51 150.62 29.62
CA THR A 274 -37.85 151.18 29.50
C THR A 274 -37.93 152.61 30.03
N GLU A 275 -37.29 152.92 31.14
CA GLU A 275 -37.20 154.30 31.64
C GLU A 275 -36.43 155.22 30.67
N LEU A 276 -35.33 154.75 30.10
CA LEU A 276 -34.56 155.49 29.08
C LEU A 276 -35.38 155.75 27.80
N ARG A 277 -36.23 154.80 27.38
CA ARG A 277 -37.15 155.01 26.25
C ARG A 277 -38.23 156.04 26.59
N ASN A 278 -38.82 155.95 27.79
CA ASN A 278 -39.85 156.89 28.24
C ASN A 278 -39.30 158.32 28.36
N THR A 279 -38.11 158.49 28.93
CA THR A 279 -37.43 159.78 28.99
C THR A 279 -37.08 160.29 27.59
N ARG A 280 -36.56 159.45 26.69
CA ARG A 280 -36.33 159.85 25.28
C ARG A 280 -37.60 160.33 24.60
N ALA A 281 -38.72 159.62 24.76
CA ALA A 281 -40.00 160.02 24.18
C ALA A 281 -40.46 161.38 24.73
N ALA A 282 -40.40 161.57 26.06
CA ALA A 282 -40.78 162.83 26.71
C ALA A 282 -39.89 164.02 26.29
N PHE A 283 -38.57 163.82 26.20
CA PHE A 283 -37.65 164.84 25.70
C PHE A 283 -37.92 165.17 24.24
N GLN A 284 -38.19 164.17 23.41
CA GLN A 284 -38.51 164.40 22.00
C GLN A 284 -39.83 165.17 21.84
N ASP A 285 -40.85 164.84 22.64
CA ASP A 285 -42.12 165.56 22.66
C ASP A 285 -41.94 167.02 23.11
N TYR A 286 -41.13 167.27 24.14
CA TYR A 286 -40.81 168.62 24.59
C TYR A 286 -40.11 169.44 23.50
N ILE A 287 -39.14 168.86 22.81
CA ILE A 287 -38.40 169.52 21.72
C ILE A 287 -39.35 169.86 20.57
N ASN A 288 -40.20 168.91 20.16
CA ASN A 288 -41.18 169.11 19.10
C ASN A 288 -42.18 170.23 19.42
N VAL A 289 -42.56 170.41 20.69
CA VAL A 289 -43.46 171.49 21.13
C VAL A 289 -42.76 172.85 21.18
N THR A 290 -41.51 172.89 21.67
CA THR A 290 -40.82 174.16 21.98
C THR A 290 -40.14 174.78 20.76
N TYR A 291 -39.71 173.94 19.80
CA TYR A 291 -38.99 174.38 18.62
C TYR A 291 -39.58 173.73 17.35
N PRO A 292 -40.75 174.22 16.87
CA PRO A 292 -41.42 173.64 15.71
C PRO A 292 -40.64 173.80 14.39
N ASP A 293 -39.65 174.70 14.35
CA ASP A 293 -38.79 174.93 13.18
C ASP A 293 -37.57 173.99 13.13
N LEU A 294 -37.38 173.10 14.14
CA LEU A 294 -36.31 172.10 14.13
C LEU A 294 -36.68 170.90 13.26
N ALA A 295 -35.84 170.54 12.30
CA ALA A 295 -36.06 169.37 11.46
C ALA A 295 -35.97 168.07 12.29
N PRO A 296 -36.83 167.06 12.03
CA PRO A 296 -36.81 165.81 12.78
C PRO A 296 -35.42 165.15 12.71
N GLY A 297 -34.87 164.79 13.87
CA GLY A 297 -33.54 164.19 14.03
C GLY A 297 -32.40 165.16 14.36
N GLN A 298 -32.59 166.49 14.30
CA GLN A 298 -31.55 167.45 14.71
C GLN A 298 -31.24 167.44 16.21
N ALA A 299 -32.17 166.95 17.04
CA ALA A 299 -32.02 166.87 18.49
C ALA A 299 -31.56 165.49 19.01
N ASP A 300 -31.35 164.51 18.14
CA ASP A 300 -31.02 163.13 18.51
C ASP A 300 -29.67 162.99 19.24
N PHE A 301 -28.82 164.03 19.19
CA PHE A 301 -27.56 164.06 19.94
C PHE A 301 -27.74 164.26 21.46
N LEU A 302 -28.88 164.79 21.92
CA LEU A 302 -29.11 165.05 23.34
C LEU A 302 -29.29 163.75 24.15
N LEU A 303 -29.86 162.71 23.53
CA LEU A 303 -30.04 161.37 24.12
C LEU A 303 -29.70 160.28 23.07
N PRO A 304 -28.42 159.91 22.89
CA PRO A 304 -27.97 158.97 21.86
C PRO A 304 -28.58 157.57 22.00
N THR A 305 -29.06 156.99 20.90
CA THR A 305 -29.55 155.60 20.86
C THR A 305 -28.43 154.61 21.15
N ARG A 306 -28.55 153.81 22.22
CA ARG A 306 -27.67 152.65 22.43
C ARG A 306 -28.03 151.56 21.42
N GLN A 307 -27.01 151.02 20.75
CA GLN A 307 -27.12 149.79 19.96
C GLN A 307 -27.25 148.61 20.92
N MET A 308 -28.32 147.84 20.74
CA MET A 308 -28.52 146.56 21.42
C MET A 308 -27.30 145.66 21.17
N CYS A 309 -26.73 145.10 22.23
CA CYS A 309 -25.84 143.96 22.08
C CYS A 309 -26.68 142.81 21.49
N ARG A 310 -26.44 142.48 20.22
CA ARG A 310 -26.94 141.23 19.66
C ARG A 310 -26.14 140.10 20.27
N ASP A 311 -26.83 139.23 20.98
CA ASP A 311 -26.32 137.98 21.54
C ASP A 311 -25.64 137.14 20.47
N SER A 312 -24.31 137.02 20.53
CA SER A 312 -23.60 135.88 19.95
C SER A 312 -23.25 134.91 21.07
N LEU A 313 -24.28 134.40 21.74
CA LEU A 313 -24.20 133.22 22.59
C LEU A 313 -24.33 131.97 21.72
N THR A 314 -23.20 131.26 21.61
CA THR A 314 -23.09 129.79 21.70
C THR A 314 -23.92 128.90 20.77
N THR A 315 -23.21 128.01 20.06
CA THR A 315 -23.57 126.58 20.08
C THR A 315 -22.32 125.73 20.29
N CYS A 316 -21.92 125.54 21.55
CA CYS A 316 -21.26 124.30 21.94
C CYS A 316 -22.30 123.18 21.81
N LYS A 317 -22.10 122.27 20.85
CA LYS A 317 -22.96 121.08 20.73
C LYS A 317 -22.63 120.08 21.84
N PRO A 318 -23.63 119.44 22.45
CA PRO A 318 -23.44 118.45 23.51
C PRO A 318 -22.92 117.13 22.94
N GLN A 319 -21.88 116.56 23.58
CA GLN A 319 -21.47 115.17 23.39
C GLN A 319 -22.60 114.23 23.84
N LYS A 320 -23.15 113.44 22.91
CA LYS A 320 -24.07 112.35 23.24
C LYS A 320 -23.32 111.02 23.35
N VAL A 321 -23.17 110.59 24.60
CA VAL A 321 -23.56 109.27 25.14
C VAL A 321 -23.17 108.05 24.30
N GLN A 322 -22.06 107.42 24.69
CA GLN A 322 -21.75 106.02 24.40
C GLN A 322 -22.69 105.12 25.22
N LYS A 323 -23.50 104.31 24.51
CA LYS A 323 -24.31 103.23 25.10
C LYS A 323 -23.38 102.10 25.59
N ARG A 324 -23.60 101.67 26.83
CA ARG A 324 -23.24 100.34 27.36
C ARG A 324 -23.86 99.25 26.47
N PRO A 325 -23.09 98.23 26.08
CA PRO A 325 -23.60 96.87 25.97
C PRO A 325 -23.57 96.21 27.35
N GLN A 326 -24.66 95.55 27.67
CA GLN A 326 -24.84 94.72 28.84
C GLN A 326 -23.84 93.54 28.81
N ALA A 327 -23.36 93.19 30.00
CA ALA A 327 -22.77 91.88 30.24
C ALA A 327 -23.92 90.92 30.60
N GLU A 328 -23.85 89.74 29.97
CA GLU A 328 -24.60 88.49 30.18
C GLU A 328 -26.08 88.45 29.81
#